data_AF-A0A9D6MWV9-F1
#
_entry.id   AF-A0A9D6MWV9-F1
#
_cell.length_a   1.000
_cell.length_b   1.000
_cell.length_c   1.000
_cell.angle_alpha   90.00
_cell.angle_beta   90.00
_cell.angle_gamma   90.00
#
_symmetry.space_group_name_H-M   'P 1'
#
loop_
_entity.id
_entity.type
_entity.pdbx_description
1 polymer ?
#
loop_
_entity_poly.entity_id
_entity_poly.type
_entity_poly.pdbx_seq_one_letter_code
_entity_poly.pdbx_strand_id
1 'polypeptide(L)'
;MEGGVTFEILAHTLERCGVLVELRNLDDEDIIIKGGLCEMGGKKYLIVDERLGDDGRIQTALDALKTLNLEEVFVPPAIREMLGHE
;
A
#
# COMPACT_ATOMS: atom_id res chain seq x y z
N MET A 1 14.17 -19.71 -5.32
CA MET A 1 13.96 -18.31 -5.71
C MET A 1 12.87 -17.75 -4.82
N GLU A 2 13.20 -17.34 -3.60
CA GLU A 2 12.18 -16.78 -2.68
C GLU A 2 12.17 -15.26 -2.84
N GLY A 3 11.68 -14.83 -4.00
CA GLY A 3 11.41 -13.41 -4.29
C GLY A 3 10.02 -13.05 -3.81
N GLY A 4 9.83 -13.01 -2.48
CA GLY A 4 8.59 -12.53 -1.88
C GLY A 4 8.43 -11.03 -2.07
N VAL A 5 7.19 -10.57 -2.33
CA VAL A 5 6.87 -9.13 -2.38
C VAL A 5 6.87 -8.58 -0.95
N THR A 6 7.65 -7.53 -0.71
CA THR A 6 7.72 -6.85 0.60
C THR A 6 6.89 -5.56 0.59
N PHE A 7 6.53 -5.08 1.78
CA PHE A 7 5.86 -3.79 1.93
C PHE A 7 6.65 -2.64 1.27
N GLU A 8 7.98 -2.65 1.35
CA GLU A 8 8.83 -1.61 0.77
C GLU A 8 8.72 -1.52 -0.76
N ILE A 9 8.64 -2.67 -1.45
CA ILE A 9 8.44 -2.70 -2.91
C ILE A 9 7.07 -2.11 -3.28
N LEU A 10 6.04 -2.43 -2.50
CA LEU A 10 4.68 -1.92 -2.71
C LEU A 10 4.61 -0.41 -2.41
N ALA A 11 5.24 0.03 -1.33
CA ALA A 11 5.33 1.44 -0.95
C ALA A 11 6.00 2.27 -2.04
N HIS A 12 7.15 1.83 -2.56
CA HIS A 12 7.80 2.49 -3.69
C HIS A 12 6.94 2.53 -4.95
N THR A 13 6.15 1.48 -5.20
CA THR A 13 5.21 1.47 -6.34
C THR A 13 4.11 2.52 -6.16
N LEU A 14 3.56 2.65 -4.95
CA LEU A 14 2.57 3.65 -4.59
C LEU A 14 3.12 5.07 -4.72
N GLU A 15 4.34 5.32 -4.27
CA GLU A 15 5.02 6.62 -4.42
C GLU A 15 5.16 7.02 -5.88
N ARG A 16 5.50 6.06 -6.76
CA ARG A 16 5.56 6.29 -8.22
C ARG A 16 4.19 6.57 -8.84
N CYS A 17 3.11 6.15 -8.19
CA CYS A 17 1.73 6.48 -8.55
C CYS A 17 1.26 7.81 -7.94
N GLY A 18 2.15 8.56 -7.28
CA GLY A 18 1.82 9.84 -6.63
C GLY A 18 1.13 9.69 -5.28
N VAL A 19 1.25 8.53 -4.62
CA VAL A 19 0.71 8.27 -3.29
C VAL A 19 1.82 8.37 -2.24
N LEU A 20 1.64 9.23 -1.24
CA LEU A 20 2.58 9.37 -0.13
C LEU A 20 2.29 8.29 0.91
N VAL A 21 3.29 7.47 1.27
CA VAL A 21 3.12 6.37 2.23
C VAL A 21 3.61 6.81 3.60
N GLU A 22 2.75 6.75 4.60
CA GLU A 22 3.03 7.18 5.97
C GLU A 22 2.70 6.07 6.96
N LEU A 23 3.72 5.63 7.71
CA LEU A 23 3.52 4.79 8.89
C LEU A 23 3.17 5.70 10.06
N ARG A 24 2.02 5.45 10.71
CA ARG A 24 1.59 6.21 11.89
C ARG A 24 1.03 5.28 12.93
N ASN A 25 1.14 5.67 14.19
CA ASN A 25 0.35 5.04 15.22
C ASN A 25 -1.10 5.54 15.12
N LEU A 26 -2.03 4.65 14.74
CA LEU A 26 -3.46 4.93 14.64
C LEU A 26 -4.19 4.50 15.93
N ASP A 27 -3.53 4.58 17.08
CA ASP A 27 -4.07 4.19 18.38
C ASP A 27 -5.48 4.72 18.62
N ASP A 28 -6.40 3.78 18.73
CA ASP A 28 -7.74 3.95 19.27
C ASP A 28 -7.88 2.79 20.26
N GLU A 29 -8.11 3.10 21.55
CA GLU A 29 -7.80 2.24 22.72
C GLU A 29 -8.45 0.83 22.67
N ASP A 30 -9.40 0.59 21.77
CA ASP A 30 -10.11 -0.69 21.61
C ASP A 30 -10.07 -1.28 20.18
N ILE A 31 -9.51 -0.60 19.17
CA ILE A 31 -9.56 -1.05 17.76
C ILE A 31 -8.22 -0.83 17.06
N ILE A 32 -7.62 -1.92 16.53
CA ILE A 32 -6.50 -1.83 15.60
C ILE A 32 -7.03 -1.43 14.22
N ILE A 33 -6.94 -0.14 13.90
CA ILE A 33 -7.21 0.37 12.55
C ILE A 33 -6.02 0.03 11.67
N LYS A 34 -6.22 -0.71 10.57
CA LYS A 34 -5.13 -1.07 9.66
C LYS A 34 -4.54 0.15 8.93
N GLY A 35 -5.37 1.15 8.70
CA GLY A 35 -5.10 2.26 7.79
C GLY A 35 -5.79 2.08 6.44
N GLY A 36 -5.41 2.89 5.45
CA GLY A 36 -6.01 2.88 4.13
C GLY A 36 -5.58 4.05 3.25
N LEU A 37 -6.02 4.01 1.99
CA LEU A 37 -5.82 5.10 1.05
C LEU A 37 -6.80 6.25 1.34
N CYS A 38 -6.28 7.47 1.42
CA CYS A 38 -7.06 8.68 1.62
C CYS A 38 -6.56 9.78 0.66
N GLU A 39 -7.44 10.71 0.30
CA GLU A 39 -7.07 11.91 -0.46
C GLU A 39 -7.31 13.14 0.41
N MET A 40 -6.26 13.94 0.58
CA MET A 40 -6.31 15.18 1.36
C MET A 40 -5.67 16.31 0.57
N GLY A 41 -6.43 17.36 0.29
CA GLY A 41 -5.94 18.52 -0.47
C GLY A 41 -5.45 18.17 -1.87
N GLY A 42 -6.09 17.21 -2.54
CA GLY A 42 -5.72 16.74 -3.89
C GLY A 42 -4.46 15.87 -3.94
N LYS A 43 -3.93 15.46 -2.78
CA LYS A 43 -2.81 14.52 -2.66
C LYS A 43 -3.30 13.22 -2.08
N LYS A 44 -2.82 12.10 -2.63
CA LYS A 44 -3.14 10.76 -2.15
C LYS A 44 -2.14 10.34 -1.08
N TYR A 45 -2.65 9.74 -0.01
CA TYR A 45 -1.87 9.24 1.11
C TYR A 45 -2.29 7.81 1.41
N LEU A 46 -1.32 6.90 1.53
CA LEU A 46 -1.53 5.62 2.18
C LEU A 46 -1.08 5.77 3.62
N ILE A 47 -2.04 5.79 4.55
CA ILE A 47 -1.74 5.75 5.98
C ILE A 47 -1.78 4.29 6.42
N VAL A 48 -0.73 3.80 7.08
CA VAL A 48 -0.65 2.42 7.56
C VAL A 48 -0.30 2.44 9.05
N ASP A 49 -1.00 1.65 9.85
CA ASP A 49 -0.68 1.56 11.28
C ASP A 49 0.68 0.90 11.49
N GLU A 50 1.55 1.57 12.26
CA GLU A 50 2.93 1.10 12.48
C GLU A 50 3.00 -0.20 13.29
N ARG A 51 1.95 -0.56 14.04
CA ARG A 51 1.88 -1.78 14.84
C ARG A 51 1.43 -3.00 14.02
N LEU A 52 1.01 -2.80 12.77
CA LEU A 52 0.73 -3.91 11.86
C LEU A 52 2.00 -4.72 11.59
N GLY A 53 1.86 -6.05 11.62
CA GLY A 53 2.85 -6.95 11.07
C GLY A 53 2.96 -6.83 9.54
N ASP A 54 4.02 -7.38 8.97
CA ASP A 54 4.34 -7.28 7.54
C ASP A 54 3.17 -7.65 6.62
N ASP A 55 2.47 -8.74 6.92
CA ASP A 55 1.30 -9.20 6.14
C ASP A 55 0.18 -8.14 6.12
N GLY A 56 -0.10 -7.52 7.26
CA GLY A 56 -1.11 -6.46 7.37
C GLY A 56 -0.73 -5.21 6.57
N ARG A 57 0.55 -4.83 6.59
CA ARG A 57 1.07 -3.69 5.82
C ARG A 57 1.03 -3.98 4.31
N ILE A 58 1.48 -5.16 3.92
CA ILE A 58 1.42 -5.66 2.53
C ILE A 58 -0.02 -5.64 2.02
N GLN A 59 -0.96 -6.19 2.80
CA GLN A 59 -2.36 -6.24 2.41
C GLN A 59 -2.97 -4.84 2.26
N THR A 60 -2.62 -3.90 3.15
CA THR A 60 -3.10 -2.51 3.09
C THR A 60 -2.53 -1.78 1.86
N ALA A 61 -1.26 -2.01 1.54
CA ALA A 61 -0.65 -1.45 0.34
C ALA A 61 -1.20 -2.05 -0.97
N LEU A 62 -1.45 -3.36 -1.01
CA LEU A 62 -2.09 -4.03 -2.14
C LEU A 62 -3.51 -3.50 -2.37
N ASP A 63 -4.29 -3.33 -1.29
CA ASP A 63 -5.64 -2.78 -1.38
C ASP A 63 -5.63 -1.37 -1.98
N ALA A 64 -4.70 -0.52 -1.53
CA ALA A 64 -4.49 0.80 -2.10
C ALA A 64 -4.13 0.73 -3.60
N LEU A 65 -3.17 -0.12 -3.98
CA LEU A 65 -2.76 -0.30 -5.38
C LEU A 65 -3.92 -0.73 -6.29
N LYS A 66 -4.83 -1.59 -5.83
CA LYS A 66 -6.02 -2.01 -6.60
C LYS A 66 -6.95 -0.85 -6.97
N THR A 67 -6.94 0.22 -6.18
CA THR A 67 -7.79 1.40 -6.43
C THR A 67 -7.14 2.43 -7.36
N LEU A 68 -5.86 2.27 -7.69
CA LEU A 68 -5.09 3.21 -8.50
C LEU A 68 -5.06 2.79 -9.96
N ASN A 69 -4.90 3.78 -10.86
CA ASN A 69 -4.66 3.49 -12.26
C ASN A 69 -3.18 3.13 -12.47
N LEU A 70 -2.91 1.83 -12.66
CA LEU A 70 -1.55 1.29 -12.81
C LEU A 70 -1.10 1.16 -14.27
N GLU A 71 -1.92 1.61 -15.23
CA GLU A 71 -1.65 1.50 -16.67
C GLU A 71 -0.45 2.32 -17.11
N GLU A 72 -0.24 3.49 -16.49
CA GLU A 72 0.79 4.45 -16.88
C GLU A 72 2.07 4.35 -16.02
N VAL A 73 2.08 3.47 -15.01
CA VAL A 73 3.21 3.27 -14.11
C VAL A 73 3.80 1.88 -14.33
N PHE A 74 5.14 1.80 -14.41
CA PHE A 74 5.82 0.51 -14.44
C PHE A 74 5.67 -0.19 -13.08
N VAL A 75 4.76 -1.16 -13.03
CA VAL A 75 4.53 -2.04 -11.89
C VAL A 75 5.22 -3.37 -12.15
N PRO A 76 6.07 -3.89 -11.22
CA PRO A 76 6.68 -5.20 -11.36
C PRO A 76 5.64 -6.30 -11.63
N PRO A 77 5.95 -7.29 -12.50
CA PRO A 77 5.00 -8.34 -12.87
C PRO A 77 4.50 -9.13 -11.65
N ALA A 78 5.37 -9.40 -10.68
CA ALA A 78 4.99 -10.07 -9.44
C ALA A 78 3.89 -9.32 -8.66
N ILE A 79 3.89 -7.98 -8.70
CA ILE A 79 2.83 -7.18 -8.07
C ILE A 79 1.55 -7.24 -8.91
N ARG A 80 1.64 -7.18 -10.24
CA ARG A 80 0.46 -7.32 -11.13
C ARG A 80 -0.25 -8.67 -10.94
N GLU A 81 0.52 -9.75 -10.80
CA GLU A 81 0.00 -11.08 -10.49
C GLU A 81 -0.76 -11.09 -9.14
N MET A 82 -0.23 -10.43 -8.11
CA MET A 82 -0.91 -10.30 -6.81
C MET A 82 -2.18 -9.45 -6.86
N LEU A 83 -2.27 -8.52 -7.80
CA LEU A 83 -3.44 -7.67 -8.01
C LEU A 83 -4.52 -8.36 -8.86
N GLY A 84 -4.21 -9.48 -9.52
CA GLY A 84 -5.12 -10.18 -10.41
C GLY A 84 -5.34 -9.49 -11.75
N HIS A 85 -4.42 -8.59 -12.15
CA HIS A 85 -4.42 -7.96 -13.48
C HIS A 85 -3.52 -8.77 -14.42
N GLU A 86 -4.13 -9.45 -15.40
CA GLU A 86 -3.45 -10.09 -16.56
C GLU A 86 -3.14 -9.08 -17.68
#